data_AF-A0A821N806-F1
#
_entry.id   AF-A0A821N806-F1
#
_cell.length_a   1.000
_cell.length_b   1.000
_cell.length_c   1.000
_cell.angle_alpha   90.00
_cell.angle_beta   90.00
_cell.angle_gamma   90.00
#
_symmetry.space_group_name_H-M   'P 1'
#
loop_
_entity.id
_entity.type
_entity.pdbx_description
1 polymer ?
#
loop_
_entity_poly.entity_id
_entity_poly.type
_entity_poly.pdbx_seq_one_letter_code
_entity_poly.pdbx_strand_id
1 'polypeptide(L)'
;MAFERRNWTHVDTLPNDRFLVVACRCTRYSDGSTDFNGRIFDKTGNLLRQLLLGDGIEDIKTDKDGFIWASYFDEGIFGHFDWNHPEIIASHGLVKWNDQGCKVYEYMPTDNDLQPIDDCYSINVVDEND
;
A
#
# COMPACT_ATOMS: atom_id res chain seq x y z
N MET A 1 -9.39 19.06 -17.20
CA MET A 1 -8.96 18.03 -16.22
C MET A 1 -9.64 18.35 -14.90
N ALA A 2 -10.49 17.46 -14.39
CA ALA A 2 -10.96 17.59 -13.02
C ALA A 2 -9.81 17.20 -12.09
N PHE A 3 -9.45 18.07 -11.14
CA PHE A 3 -8.51 17.71 -10.09
C PHE A 3 -9.24 16.77 -9.12
N GLU A 4 -8.77 15.54 -9.01
CA GLU A 4 -9.25 14.64 -7.96
C GLU A 4 -8.76 15.19 -6.61
N ARG A 5 -9.71 15.57 -5.76
CA ARG A 5 -9.41 16.03 -4.40
C ARG A 5 -9.35 14.82 -3.48
N ARG A 6 -8.16 14.25 -3.34
CA ARG A 6 -7.84 13.15 -2.41
C ARG A 6 -6.84 13.66 -1.37
N ASN A 7 -6.97 13.18 -0.13
CA ASN A 7 -5.97 13.40 0.90
C ASN A 7 -4.81 12.43 0.69
N TRP A 8 -3.76 12.92 0.02
CA TRP A 8 -2.50 12.19 -0.12
C TRP A 8 -1.71 12.34 1.18
N THR A 9 -1.38 11.22 1.82
CA THR A 9 -0.81 11.19 3.17
C THR A 9 0.66 10.76 3.18
N HIS A 10 1.11 10.03 2.16
CA HIS A 10 2.47 9.53 2.06
C HIS A 10 3.09 9.84 0.70
N VAL A 11 4.42 10.01 0.72
CA VAL A 11 5.25 10.15 -0.47
C VAL A 11 6.57 9.43 -0.23
N ASP A 12 7.07 8.76 -1.26
CA ASP A 12 8.41 8.16 -1.24
C ASP A 12 9.03 8.14 -2.66
N THR A 13 10.33 7.86 -2.76
CA THR A 13 11.08 7.82 -4.02
C THR A 13 11.28 6.39 -4.52
N LEU A 14 10.93 6.16 -5.78
CA LEU A 14 11.21 4.92 -6.50
C LEU A 14 12.44 5.08 -7.40
N PRO A 15 13.10 3.97 -7.79
CA PRO A 15 14.22 4.01 -8.73
C PRO A 15 13.86 4.72 -10.06
N ASN A 16 14.88 5.26 -10.71
CA ASN A 16 14.80 6.02 -11.96
C ASN A 16 14.06 7.36 -11.84
N ASP A 17 14.32 8.12 -10.77
CA ASP A 17 13.71 9.43 -10.48
C ASP A 17 12.17 9.39 -10.51
N ARG A 18 11.58 8.32 -9.95
CA ARG A 18 10.12 8.17 -9.86
C ARG A 18 9.64 8.49 -8.45
N PHE A 19 8.40 8.91 -8.34
CA PHE A 19 7.78 9.28 -7.07
C PHE A 19 6.52 8.49 -6.85
N LEU A 20 6.39 7.88 -5.67
CA LEU A 20 5.17 7.26 -5.21
C LEU A 20 4.41 8.26 -4.33
N VAL A 21 3.12 8.44 -4.58
CA VAL A 21 2.21 9.21 -3.73
C VAL A 21 1.04 8.32 -3.34
N VAL A 22 0.74 8.24 -2.05
CA VAL A 22 -0.26 7.31 -1.51
C VAL A 22 -1.24 8.03 -0.58
N ALA A 23 -2.50 7.64 -0.65
CA ALA A 23 -3.52 8.00 0.31
C ALA A 23 -3.81 6.80 1.22
N CYS A 24 -3.97 7.05 2.51
CA CYS A 24 -4.21 5.99 3.49
C CYS A 24 -5.52 5.22 3.26
N ARG A 25 -6.52 5.87 2.65
CA ARG A 25 -7.84 5.28 2.43
C ARG A 25 -8.10 4.86 0.99
N CYS A 26 -8.80 3.75 0.85
CA CYS A 26 -9.35 3.21 -0.38
C CYS A 26 -10.83 2.88 -0.18
N THR A 27 -11.68 3.34 -1.09
CA THR A 27 -13.12 3.05 -1.08
C THR A 27 -13.44 1.96 -2.10
N ARG A 28 -14.15 0.92 -1.66
CA ARG A 28 -14.88 0.03 -2.57
C ARG A 28 -16.31 0.48 -2.67
N TYR A 29 -16.76 0.65 -3.91
CA TYR A 29 -18.11 1.10 -4.21
C TYR A 29 -19.06 -0.08 -4.33
N SER A 30 -20.36 0.21 -4.24
CA SER A 30 -21.42 -0.79 -4.31
C SER A 30 -21.49 -1.55 -5.64
N ASP A 31 -20.90 -1.01 -6.70
CA ASP A 31 -20.78 -1.65 -8.02
C ASP A 31 -19.59 -2.62 -8.11
N GLY A 32 -18.82 -2.79 -7.04
CA GLY A 32 -17.66 -3.65 -6.96
C GLY A 32 -16.35 -2.99 -7.42
N SER A 33 -16.39 -1.75 -7.92
CA SER A 33 -15.18 -0.99 -8.24
C SER A 33 -14.46 -0.52 -6.98
N THR A 34 -13.16 -0.25 -7.13
CA THR A 34 -12.30 0.33 -6.09
C THR A 34 -11.62 1.56 -6.64
N ASP A 35 -11.30 2.51 -5.77
CA ASP A 35 -10.43 3.60 -6.15
C ASP A 35 -8.95 3.25 -6.00
N PHE A 36 -8.10 3.91 -6.78
CA PHE A 36 -6.66 3.69 -6.74
C PHE A 36 -6.02 4.70 -5.80
N ASN A 37 -5.59 4.24 -4.63
CA ASN A 37 -5.01 5.07 -3.58
C ASN A 37 -3.49 5.24 -3.70
N GLY A 38 -2.82 4.65 -4.68
CA GLY A 38 -1.42 4.89 -5.01
C GLY A 38 -1.21 5.46 -6.42
N ARG A 39 -0.22 6.33 -6.59
CA ARG A 39 0.20 6.89 -7.88
C ARG A 39 1.71 6.90 -8.02
N ILE A 40 2.19 6.49 -9.19
CA ILE A 40 3.61 6.64 -9.57
C ILE A 40 3.72 7.75 -10.60
N PHE A 41 4.61 8.70 -10.34
CA PHE A 41 4.94 9.79 -11.27
C PHE A 41 6.40 9.69 -11.72
N ASP A 42 6.71 10.21 -12.90
CA ASP A 42 8.09 10.55 -13.27
C ASP A 42 8.51 11.90 -12.67
N LYS A 43 9.81 12.23 -12.78
CA LYS A 43 10.35 13.51 -12.31
C LYS A 43 9.80 14.77 -12.97
N THR A 44 9.09 14.63 -14.08
CA THR A 44 8.42 15.76 -14.75
C THR A 44 6.96 15.91 -14.32
N GLY A 45 6.47 15.00 -13.47
CA GLY A 45 5.10 15.00 -12.96
C GLY A 45 4.11 14.24 -13.84
N ASN A 46 4.56 13.48 -14.85
CA ASN A 46 3.65 12.65 -15.63
C ASN A 46 3.24 11.44 -14.80
N LEU A 47 1.93 11.15 -14.77
CA LEU A 47 1.40 9.96 -14.15
C LEU A 47 1.81 8.72 -14.97
N LEU A 48 2.59 7.85 -14.37
CA LEU A 48 3.01 6.58 -14.96
C LEU A 48 2.05 5.44 -14.63
N ARG A 49 1.51 5.42 -13.40
CA ARG A 49 0.66 4.33 -12.92
C ARG A 49 -0.26 4.72 -11.78
N GLN A 50 -1.39 4.03 -11.69
CA GLN A 50 -2.28 4.00 -10.53
C GLN A 50 -2.23 2.62 -9.88
N LEU A 51 -2.23 2.58 -8.55
CA LEU A 51 -2.07 1.36 -7.75
C LEU A 51 -3.20 1.25 -6.73
N LEU A 52 -3.66 0.02 -6.51
CA LEU A 52 -4.56 -0.32 -5.42
C LEU A 52 -3.70 -0.98 -4.34
N LEU A 53 -3.41 -0.23 -3.28
CA LEU A 53 -2.52 -0.67 -2.20
C LEU A 53 -3.29 -1.07 -0.94
N GLY A 54 -4.62 -1.19 -1.01
CA GLY A 54 -5.47 -1.53 0.13
C GLY A 54 -5.92 -0.30 0.92
N ASP A 55 -6.89 -0.53 1.79
CA ASP A 55 -7.40 0.49 2.72
C ASP A 55 -6.69 0.42 4.07
N GLY A 56 -6.72 1.52 4.81
CA GLY A 56 -6.14 1.60 6.16
C GLY A 56 -4.63 1.47 6.18
N ILE A 57 -3.94 2.10 5.23
CA ILE A 57 -2.47 2.17 5.21
C ILE A 57 -2.01 3.10 6.33
N GLU A 58 -1.04 2.64 7.11
CA GLU A 58 -0.46 3.35 8.24
C GLU A 58 0.91 3.97 7.89
N ASP A 59 1.80 3.21 7.23
CA ASP A 59 3.09 3.70 6.75
C ASP A 59 3.45 3.12 5.37
N ILE A 60 4.30 3.85 4.63
CA ILE A 60 4.80 3.50 3.31
C ILE A 60 6.32 3.70 3.29
N LYS A 61 7.01 2.69 2.76
CA LYS A 61 8.43 2.75 2.38
C LYS A 61 8.67 2.08 1.05
N THR A 62 9.60 2.60 0.26
CA THR A 62 10.08 1.94 -0.95
C THR A 62 11.52 1.46 -0.79
N ASP A 63 11.84 0.31 -1.39
CA ASP A 63 13.23 -0.18 -1.45
C ASP A 63 13.94 0.16 -2.76
N LYS A 64 15.27 -0.02 -2.79
CA LYS A 64 16.12 0.24 -3.97
C LYS A 64 15.76 -0.58 -5.21
N ASP A 65 15.07 -1.70 -5.04
CA ASP A 65 14.63 -2.55 -6.15
C ASP A 65 13.26 -2.11 -6.68
N GLY A 66 12.67 -1.06 -6.09
CA GLY A 66 11.42 -0.45 -6.51
C GLY A 66 10.18 -1.16 -5.97
N PHE A 67 10.33 -1.99 -4.94
CA PHE A 67 9.18 -2.52 -4.23
C PHE A 67 8.65 -1.51 -3.22
N ILE A 68 7.36 -1.63 -2.94
CA ILE A 68 6.61 -0.77 -2.04
C ILE A 68 6.19 -1.63 -0.85
N TRP A 69 6.61 -1.24 0.34
CA TRP A 69 6.18 -1.82 1.60
C TRP A 69 5.07 -0.95 2.18
N ALA A 70 3.94 -1.57 2.47
CA ALA A 70 2.79 -0.94 3.10
C ALA A 70 2.48 -1.67 4.40
N SER A 71 2.41 -0.91 5.49
CA SER A 71 1.83 -1.38 6.74
C SER A 71 0.40 -0.90 6.89
N TYR A 72 -0.41 -1.63 7.65
CA TYR A 72 -1.82 -1.33 7.85
C TYR A 72 -2.16 -1.28 9.35
N PHE A 73 -3.23 -0.56 9.66
CA PHE A 73 -3.86 -0.56 10.98
C PHE A 73 -5.15 -1.36 10.98
N ASP A 74 -5.68 -1.63 12.17
CA ASP A 74 -6.75 -2.57 12.44
C ASP A 74 -8.03 -2.29 11.65
N GLU A 75 -8.41 -1.04 11.38
CA GLU A 75 -9.54 -0.74 10.49
C GLU A 75 -9.28 -1.14 9.03
N GLY A 76 -8.03 -1.07 8.55
CA GLY A 76 -7.65 -1.60 7.23
C GLY A 76 -7.69 -3.12 7.17
N ILE A 77 -7.46 -3.79 8.30
CA ILE A 77 -7.44 -5.25 8.40
C ILE A 77 -8.85 -5.82 8.64
N PHE A 78 -9.59 -5.24 9.59
CA PHE A 78 -10.89 -5.71 10.08
C PHE A 78 -12.07 -4.89 9.57
N GLY A 79 -11.90 -3.64 9.16
CA GLY A 79 -13.00 -2.74 8.74
C GLY A 79 -13.75 -3.16 7.47
N HIS A 80 -13.38 -4.31 6.88
CA HIS A 80 -13.96 -4.88 5.68
C HIS A 80 -15.07 -5.92 5.94
N PHE A 81 -15.79 -5.84 7.07
CA PHE A 81 -16.85 -6.81 7.43
C PHE A 81 -17.94 -7.00 6.35
N ASP A 82 -18.14 -6.03 5.45
CA ASP A 82 -19.11 -6.12 4.35
C ASP A 82 -18.50 -6.68 3.03
N TRP A 83 -17.20 -6.92 3.00
CA TRP A 83 -16.48 -7.44 1.85
C TRP A 83 -16.48 -8.97 1.95
N ASN A 84 -17.56 -9.61 1.49
CA ASN A 84 -17.71 -11.08 1.40
C ASN A 84 -16.70 -11.79 0.46
N HIS A 85 -15.45 -11.32 0.37
CA HIS A 85 -14.41 -11.92 -0.46
C HIS A 85 -13.03 -11.90 0.24
N PRO A 86 -12.30 -13.03 0.25
CA PRO A 86 -11.00 -13.21 0.91
C PRO A 86 -9.83 -12.46 0.25
N GLU A 87 -10.08 -11.60 -0.73
CA GLU A 87 -9.05 -10.83 -1.44
C GLU A 87 -8.86 -9.44 -0.81
N ILE A 88 -8.88 -9.40 0.53
CA ILE A 88 -8.59 -8.20 1.29
C ILE A 88 -7.10 -7.94 1.16
N ILE A 89 -6.77 -6.91 0.39
CA ILE A 89 -5.40 -6.53 0.04
C ILE A 89 -4.55 -6.20 1.29
N ALA A 90 -5.17 -5.70 2.36
CA ALA A 90 -4.54 -5.20 3.58
C ALA A 90 -4.46 -6.23 4.74
N SER A 91 -5.03 -7.44 4.61
CA SER A 91 -5.41 -8.31 5.75
C SER A 91 -4.29 -8.89 6.61
N HIS A 92 -3.03 -8.54 6.35
CA HIS A 92 -1.87 -9.16 6.96
C HIS A 92 -0.96 -8.16 7.70
N GLY A 93 -1.39 -6.90 7.84
CA GLY A 93 -0.69 -5.84 8.58
C GLY A 93 0.61 -5.35 7.95
N LEU A 94 1.27 -6.17 7.12
CA LEU A 94 2.45 -5.84 6.34
C LEU A 94 2.42 -6.54 4.98
N VAL A 95 2.47 -5.76 3.90
CA VAL A 95 2.45 -6.27 2.53
C VAL A 95 3.52 -5.58 1.69
N LYS A 96 4.17 -6.36 0.82
CA LYS A 96 5.12 -5.88 -0.19
C LYS A 96 4.49 -5.97 -1.57
N TRP A 97 4.59 -4.88 -2.32
CA TRP A 97 4.09 -4.73 -3.69
C TRP A 97 5.25 -4.50 -4.65
N ASN A 98 5.12 -4.96 -5.88
CA ASN A 98 5.94 -4.43 -6.96
C ASN A 98 5.35 -3.12 -7.52
N ASP A 99 6.12 -2.44 -8.36
CA ASP A 99 5.71 -1.18 -9.00
C ASP A 99 4.60 -1.35 -10.06
N GLN A 100 4.10 -2.57 -10.28
CA GLN A 100 2.94 -2.86 -11.12
C GLN A 100 1.64 -2.99 -10.30
N GLY A 101 1.73 -2.97 -8.97
CA GLY A 101 0.61 -3.16 -8.06
C GLY A 101 0.29 -4.62 -7.76
N CYS A 102 1.22 -5.55 -8.06
CA CYS A 102 1.08 -6.95 -7.66
C CYS A 102 1.67 -7.15 -6.27
N LYS A 103 0.94 -7.84 -5.41
CA LYS A 103 1.42 -8.34 -4.13
C LYS A 103 2.50 -9.39 -4.37
N VAL A 104 3.70 -9.17 -3.84
CA VAL A 104 4.84 -10.09 -3.95
C VAL A 104 5.21 -10.76 -2.62
N TYR A 105 4.76 -10.18 -1.51
CA TYR A 105 4.88 -10.77 -0.18
C TYR A 105 3.77 -10.23 0.73
N GLU A 106 3.34 -11.05 1.68
CA GLU A 106 2.53 -10.64 2.83
C GLU A 106 3.02 -11.37 4.07
N TYR A 107 2.97 -10.69 5.22
CA TYR A 107 3.36 -11.31 6.47
C TYR A 107 2.34 -12.38 6.86
N MET A 108 2.82 -13.62 6.98
CA MET A 108 2.05 -14.74 7.49
C MET A 108 2.79 -15.31 8.70
N PRO A 109 2.17 -15.38 9.88
CA PRO A 109 2.78 -16.09 11.01
C PRO A 109 2.89 -17.58 10.64
N THR A 110 4.13 -18.06 10.47
CA THR A 110 4.42 -19.46 10.06
C THR A 110 4.75 -20.38 11.23
N ASP A 111 4.92 -19.81 12.42
CA ASP A 111 5.18 -20.53 13.67
C ASP A 111 4.12 -20.16 14.72
N ASN A 112 3.83 -21.08 15.64
CA ASN A 112 2.81 -20.92 16.68
C ASN A 112 3.16 -19.80 17.68
N ASP A 113 4.43 -19.41 17.77
CA ASP A 113 4.89 -18.32 18.63
C ASP A 113 4.72 -16.93 17.99
N LEU A 114 4.43 -16.87 16.68
CA LEU A 114 4.21 -15.62 15.97
C LEU A 114 2.71 -15.30 15.89
N GLN A 115 2.38 -14.05 16.18
CA GLN A 115 1.01 -13.54 16.07
C GLN A 115 0.82 -12.79 14.74
N PRO A 116 -0.44 -12.66 14.27
CA PRO A 116 -0.79 -11.71 13.23
C PRO A 116 -0.36 -10.28 13.59
N ILE A 117 -0.15 -9.46 12.57
CA ILE A 117 0.05 -8.02 12.74
C ILE A 117 -1.31 -7.38 12.53
N ASP A 118 -1.94 -6.96 13.63
CA ASP A 118 -3.24 -6.26 13.60
C ASP A 118 -3.05 -4.74 13.42
N ASP A 119 -1.93 -4.21 13.89
CA ASP A 119 -1.54 -2.81 13.79
C ASP A 119 -0.03 -2.70 13.52
N CYS A 120 0.37 -1.88 12.55
CA CYS A 120 1.78 -1.58 12.31
C CYS A 120 2.02 -0.10 12.01
N TYR A 121 2.30 0.65 13.08
CA TYR A 121 2.45 2.12 13.11
C TYR A 121 3.64 2.68 12.34
N SER A 122 4.67 1.87 12.09
CA SER A 122 5.85 2.31 11.37
C SER A 122 6.65 1.14 10.85
N ILE A 123 7.26 1.31 9.68
CA ILE A 123 8.21 0.36 9.13
C ILE A 123 9.52 1.06 8.79
N ASN A 124 10.61 0.31 8.86
CA ASN A 124 11.88 0.68 8.26
C ASN A 124 12.26 -0.39 7.26
N VAL A 125 12.82 0.03 6.14
CA VAL A 125 13.32 -0.87 5.10
C VAL A 125 14.81 -0.58 4.97
N VAL A 126 15.62 -1.61 5.22
CA VAL A 126 17.09 -1.47 5.15
C VAL A 126 17.47 -1.31 3.70
N ASP A 127 18.20 -0.23 3.41
CA ASP A 127 18.90 -0.08 2.14
C ASP A 127 20.26 -0.75 2.31
N GLU A 128 20.47 -1.91 1.70
CA GLU A 128 21.78 -2.57 1.72
C GLU A 128 22.74 -1.84 0.77
N ASN A 129 23.20 -0.65 1.16
CA ASN A 129 24.36 0.06 0.62
C ASN A 129 24.83 1.14 1.61
N ASP A 130 25.57 0.72 2.65
CA ASP A 130 26.58 1.55 3.31
C ASP A 130 27.96 1.29 2.69
#